data_AF-A0A1C1CEC5-F1
#
_entry.id   AF-A0A1C1CEC5-F1
#
_cell.length_a   1.000
_cell.length_b   1.000
_cell.length_c   1.000
_cell.angle_alpha   90.00
_cell.angle_beta   90.00
_cell.angle_gamma   90.00
#
_symmetry.space_group_name_H-M   'P 1'
#
loop_
_entity.id
_entity.type
_entity.pdbx_description
1 polymer ?
#
loop_
_entity_poly.entity_id
_entity_poly.type
_entity_poly.pdbx_seq_one_letter_code
_entity_poly.pdbx_strand_id
1 'polypeptide(L)'
;MFKILSTHPTSSAEVLDLSTRIVKHAQGARSNAVDVALYESAKFFVANGPTTKGVDVGADRSRDQNTAGASDGVDGGALATAPPFRTGETSEVGGRREFEPFQPLVMAVFAWPKEPWRQPERTRKSRVDLALAFVQRGMQAPATLAAILDPWLVEERSRPLREDIQRACQACKRDL
;
A
#
# COMPACT_ATOMS: atom_id res chain seq x y z
N MET A 1 -5.74 -3.93 11.47
CA MET A 1 -4.90 -2.73 11.70
C MET A 1 -4.62 -1.99 10.40
N PHE A 2 -3.81 -2.50 9.46
CA PHE A 2 -3.53 -1.79 8.20
C PHE A 2 -4.77 -1.39 7.39
N LYS A 3 -5.80 -2.26 7.33
CA LYS A 3 -7.11 -1.93 6.72
C LYS A 3 -7.82 -0.74 7.39
N ILE A 4 -7.64 -0.55 8.70
CA ILE A 4 -8.20 0.58 9.44
C ILE A 4 -7.40 1.84 9.12
N LEU A 5 -6.06 1.74 9.07
CA LEU A 5 -5.20 2.85 8.68
C LEU A 5 -5.42 3.32 7.23
N SER A 6 -5.84 2.43 6.32
CA SER A 6 -6.20 2.84 4.96
C SER A 6 -7.49 3.65 4.89
N THR A 7 -8.46 3.41 5.78
CA THR A 7 -9.73 4.16 5.78
C THR A 7 -9.70 5.38 6.71
N HIS A 8 -8.89 5.32 7.78
CA HIS A 8 -8.73 6.39 8.77
C HIS A 8 -7.25 6.64 9.02
N PRO A 9 -6.54 7.25 8.06
CA PRO A 9 -5.13 7.52 8.25
C PRO A 9 -4.93 8.51 9.38
N THR A 10 -4.28 8.02 10.44
CA THR A 10 -3.89 8.83 11.59
C THR A 10 -2.37 8.79 11.68
N SER A 11 -1.72 9.89 11.32
CA SER A 11 -0.26 10.06 11.40
C SER A 11 0.23 10.41 12.82
N SER A 12 -0.64 10.32 13.82
CA SER A 12 -0.25 10.52 15.23
C SER A 12 0.85 9.54 15.62
N ALA A 13 1.91 10.07 16.23
CA ALA A 13 3.04 9.29 16.71
C ALA A 13 2.61 8.15 17.64
N GLU A 14 1.60 8.37 18.49
CA GLU A 14 1.07 7.36 19.42
C GLU A 14 0.41 6.18 18.68
N VAL A 15 -0.36 6.48 17.62
CA VAL A 15 -1.03 5.45 16.81
C VAL A 15 -0.01 4.65 16.03
N LEU A 16 1.03 5.31 15.49
CA LEU A 16 2.11 4.65 14.76
C LEU A 16 2.98 3.78 15.67
N ASP A 17 3.30 4.25 16.88
CA ASP A 17 4.03 3.45 17.87
C ASP A 17 3.23 2.22 18.30
N LEU A 18 1.95 2.41 18.64
CA LEU A 18 1.06 1.30 19.02
C LEU A 18 0.93 0.28 17.88
N SER A 19 0.75 0.76 16.64
CA SER A 19 0.69 -0.09 15.45
C SER A 19 1.99 -0.87 15.26
N THR A 20 3.13 -0.23 15.48
CA THR A 20 4.45 -0.87 15.39
C THR A 20 4.61 -1.95 16.47
N ARG A 21 4.15 -1.69 17.70
CA ARG A 21 4.13 -2.70 18.78
C ARG A 21 3.25 -3.89 18.42
N ILE A 22 2.09 -3.67 17.79
CA ILE A 22 1.22 -4.75 17.31
C ILE A 22 1.93 -5.60 16.25
N VAL A 23 2.62 -4.98 15.28
CA VAL A 23 3.40 -5.71 14.26
C VAL A 23 4.47 -6.57 14.91
N LYS A 24 5.27 -6.00 15.83
CA LYS A 24 6.33 -6.72 16.55
C LYS A 24 5.76 -7.89 17.37
N HIS A 25 4.64 -7.68 18.06
CA HIS A 25 3.99 -8.72 18.85
C HIS A 25 3.45 -9.85 17.95
N ALA A 26 2.82 -9.50 16.82
CA ALA A 26 2.33 -10.47 15.85
C ALA A 26 3.47 -11.31 15.24
N GLN A 27 4.59 -10.69 14.89
CA GLN A 27 5.81 -11.40 14.44
C GLN A 27 6.39 -12.30 15.54
N GLY A 28 6.24 -11.93 16.81
CA GLY A 28 6.63 -12.74 17.98
C GLY A 28 5.91 -14.09 18.05
N ALA A 29 4.72 -14.22 17.47
CA ALA A 29 3.98 -15.48 17.40
C ALA A 29 4.62 -16.51 16.44
N ARG A 30 5.57 -16.09 15.58
CA ARG A 30 6.29 -16.96 14.62
C ARG A 30 5.37 -17.85 13.78
N SER A 31 4.20 -17.32 13.44
CA SER A 31 3.19 -18.04 12.65
C SER A 31 3.20 -17.54 11.22
N ASN A 32 3.46 -18.45 10.28
CA ASN A 32 3.41 -18.13 8.85
C ASN A 32 2.06 -17.57 8.41
N ALA A 33 0.96 -17.98 9.05
CA ALA A 33 -0.37 -17.46 8.74
C ALA A 33 -0.51 -15.98 9.17
N VAL A 34 0.07 -15.62 10.31
CA VAL A 34 0.12 -14.24 10.80
C VAL A 34 1.02 -13.40 9.90
N ASP A 35 2.18 -13.93 9.49
CA ASP A 35 3.10 -13.24 8.58
C ASP A 35 2.44 -12.96 7.22
N VAL A 36 1.77 -13.94 6.62
CA VAL A 36 1.02 -13.75 5.36
C VAL A 36 -0.04 -12.66 5.53
N ALA A 37 -0.84 -12.71 6.60
CA ALA A 37 -1.86 -11.70 6.85
C ALA A 37 -1.26 -10.29 7.05
N LEU A 38 -0.09 -10.18 7.70
CA LEU A 38 0.64 -8.93 7.83
C LEU A 38 1.12 -8.42 6.47
N TYR A 39 1.75 -9.27 5.66
CA TYR A 39 2.24 -8.88 4.33
C TYR A 39 1.11 -8.45 3.40
N GLU A 40 0.03 -9.24 3.31
CA GLU A 40 -1.11 -8.94 2.45
C GLU A 40 -1.84 -7.66 2.90
N SER A 41 -2.04 -7.47 4.21
CA SER A 41 -2.70 -6.27 4.74
C SER A 41 -1.84 -5.01 4.61
N ALA A 42 -0.52 -5.12 4.83
CA ALA A 42 0.42 -4.04 4.58
C ALA A 42 0.48 -3.69 3.08
N LYS A 43 0.47 -4.69 2.19
CA LYS A 43 0.47 -4.49 0.73
C LYS A 43 -0.79 -3.74 0.31
N PHE A 44 -1.94 -4.16 0.82
CA PHE A 44 -3.20 -3.45 0.60
C PHE A 44 -3.13 -1.99 1.06
N PHE A 45 -2.53 -1.74 2.23
CA PHE A 45 -2.34 -0.38 2.74
C PHE A 45 -1.35 0.45 1.92
N VAL A 46 -0.28 -0.15 1.38
CA VAL A 46 0.64 0.56 0.49
C VAL A 46 -0.04 0.94 -0.83
N ALA A 47 -0.85 0.03 -1.39
CA ALA A 47 -1.54 0.24 -2.65
C ALA A 47 -2.74 1.20 -2.55
N ASN A 48 -3.49 1.14 -1.45
CA ASN A 48 -4.74 1.90 -1.23
C ASN A 48 -4.64 2.90 -0.09
N GLY A 49 -3.43 3.19 0.38
CA GLY A 49 -3.18 4.10 1.48
C GLY A 49 -3.48 5.54 1.12
N PRO A 50 -3.21 6.47 2.05
CA PRO A 50 -3.56 7.88 1.90
C PRO A 50 -3.07 8.44 0.57
N THR A 51 -4.00 8.93 -0.23
CA THR A 51 -3.69 9.73 -1.40
C THR A 51 -4.41 11.04 -1.24
N THR A 52 -3.77 12.15 -1.62
CA THR A 52 -4.35 13.50 -1.62
C THR A 52 -5.58 13.65 -2.54
N LYS A 53 -6.19 12.56 -3.02
CA LYS A 53 -7.48 12.62 -3.69
C LYS A 53 -8.53 12.97 -2.65
N GLY A 54 -8.88 14.26 -2.70
CA GLY A 54 -10.15 14.84 -2.32
C GLY A 54 -11.15 13.79 -1.93
N VAL A 55 -11.28 13.64 -0.62
CA VAL A 55 -12.52 13.18 -0.03
C VAL A 55 -13.55 14.23 -0.41
N ASP A 56 -14.12 14.10 -1.61
CA ASP A 56 -15.51 14.47 -1.90
C ASP A 56 -16.38 13.56 -1.01
N VAL A 57 -16.22 13.65 0.31
CA VAL A 57 -17.33 13.35 1.22
C VAL A 57 -18.30 14.43 0.89
N GLY A 58 -19.34 14.00 0.18
CA GLY A 58 -20.45 14.82 -0.25
C GLY A 58 -20.80 15.82 0.85
N ALA A 59 -20.38 17.06 0.64
CA ALA A 59 -21.18 18.19 1.04
C ALA A 59 -22.38 18.18 0.09
N ASP A 60 -23.23 17.18 0.28
CA ASP A 60 -24.63 17.15 -0.12
C ASP A 60 -25.34 18.23 0.72
N ARG A 61 -24.94 19.49 0.52
CA ARG A 61 -25.80 20.65 0.72
C ARG A 61 -26.53 20.85 -0.59
N SER A 62 -27.37 19.86 -0.84
CA SER A 62 -28.48 19.94 -1.75
C SER A 62 -29.24 21.24 -1.49
N ARG A 63 -29.47 21.95 -2.59
CA ARG A 63 -30.72 22.67 -2.88
C ARG A 63 -30.88 24.06 -2.29
N ASP A 64 -30.10 24.99 -2.83
CA ASP A 64 -30.59 26.32 -3.14
C ASP A 64 -30.09 26.72 -4.53
N GLN A 65 -30.91 26.44 -5.56
CA GLN A 65 -31.12 27.38 -6.65
C GLN A 65 -32.23 26.92 -7.60
N ASN A 66 -33.28 27.74 -7.59
CA ASN A 66 -34.29 27.87 -8.61
C ASN A 66 -33.64 28.07 -9.99
N THR A 67 -34.02 27.24 -10.95
CA THR A 67 -34.20 27.74 -12.33
C THR A 67 -35.44 27.08 -12.91
N ALA A 68 -36.48 27.91 -13.01
CA ALA A 68 -37.63 27.67 -13.86
C ALA A 68 -37.14 27.52 -15.30
N GLY A 69 -37.56 26.46 -15.97
CA GLY A 69 -37.22 26.15 -17.35
C GLY A 69 -38.06 24.98 -17.82
N ALA A 70 -39.27 25.28 -18.25
CA ALA A 70 -40.17 24.35 -18.88
C ALA A 70 -39.57 23.81 -20.19
N SER A 71 -39.75 22.51 -20.44
CA SER A 71 -40.26 21.90 -21.69
C SER A 71 -39.81 20.44 -21.77
N ASP A 72 -40.75 19.56 -21.49
CA ASP A 72 -41.16 18.44 -22.36
C ASP A 72 -40.09 17.50 -22.97
N GLY A 73 -40.21 16.21 -22.61
CA GLY A 73 -40.18 15.17 -23.63
C GLY A 73 -39.00 14.20 -23.66
N VAL A 74 -39.34 12.95 -23.31
CA VAL A 74 -38.83 11.66 -23.84
C VAL A 74 -37.57 11.06 -23.19
N ASP A 75 -37.87 10.22 -22.19
CA ASP A 75 -37.50 8.80 -22.09
C ASP A 75 -36.27 8.27 -22.85
N GLY A 76 -35.39 7.62 -22.09
CA GLY A 76 -34.68 6.46 -22.62
C GLY A 76 -33.27 6.25 -22.09
N GLY A 77 -33.11 5.29 -21.19
CA GLY A 77 -31.87 4.52 -21.14
C GLY A 77 -30.84 4.96 -20.11
N ALA A 78 -31.21 4.78 -18.84
CA ALA A 78 -30.29 4.66 -17.74
C ALA A 78 -29.21 3.58 -17.97
N LEU A 79 -27.97 3.97 -17.65
CA LEU A 79 -26.92 3.20 -16.98
C LEU A 79 -26.45 1.87 -17.61
N ALA A 80 -25.21 1.88 -18.12
CA ALA A 80 -24.08 1.17 -17.50
C ALA A 80 -22.77 1.32 -18.32
N THR A 81 -22.36 2.55 -18.65
CA THR A 81 -20.98 2.75 -19.13
C THR A 81 -20.10 2.96 -17.91
N ALA A 82 -19.39 1.91 -17.51
CA ALA A 82 -18.40 1.97 -16.43
C ALA A 82 -17.50 3.21 -16.62
N PRO A 83 -17.27 4.00 -15.56
CA PRO A 83 -16.47 5.22 -15.68
C PRO A 83 -15.08 4.86 -16.21
N PRO A 84 -14.60 5.49 -17.28
CA PRO A 84 -13.27 5.24 -17.80
C PRO A 84 -12.26 5.62 -16.72
N PHE A 85 -11.31 4.71 -16.45
CA PHE A 85 -10.11 4.98 -15.68
C PHE A 85 -9.45 6.24 -16.26
N ARG A 86 -9.71 7.40 -15.66
CA ARG A 86 -8.95 8.61 -15.93
C ARG A 86 -7.59 8.42 -15.28
N THR A 87 -6.66 7.89 -16.07
CA THR A 87 -5.21 8.12 -15.94
C THR A 87 -4.96 9.61 -16.16
N GLY A 88 -5.35 10.42 -15.18
CA GLY A 88 -5.07 11.85 -15.10
C GLY A 88 -3.78 12.05 -14.33
N GLU A 89 -2.73 12.31 -15.08
CA GLU A 89 -1.39 12.72 -14.66
C GLU A 89 -1.44 13.91 -13.67
N THR A 90 -0.39 14.07 -12.86
CA THR A 90 -0.13 15.14 -11.86
C THR A 90 -0.63 15.01 -10.40
N SER A 91 -1.19 13.88 -9.97
CA SER A 91 -1.54 13.67 -8.53
C SER A 91 -0.56 12.77 -7.74
N GLU A 92 0.47 12.20 -8.36
CA GLU A 92 1.34 11.21 -7.70
C GLU A 92 2.21 11.80 -6.58
N VAL A 93 2.58 13.07 -6.68
CA VAL A 93 3.46 13.73 -5.69
C VAL A 93 2.77 13.88 -4.32
N GLY A 94 1.47 14.15 -4.32
CA GLY A 94 0.70 14.35 -3.08
C GLY A 94 0.55 13.07 -2.27
N GLY A 95 0.19 11.95 -2.92
CA GLY A 95 0.04 10.66 -2.25
C GLY A 95 1.35 10.09 -1.68
N ARG A 96 2.50 10.44 -2.26
CA ARG A 96 3.81 10.06 -1.70
C ARG A 96 4.07 10.72 -0.34
N ARG A 97 3.79 12.02 -0.22
CA ARG A 97 4.03 12.78 1.02
C ARG A 97 3.12 12.35 2.17
N GLU A 98 1.84 12.07 1.91
CA GLU A 98 0.93 11.60 2.96
C GLU A 98 1.24 10.19 3.46
N PHE A 99 1.85 9.37 2.62
CA PHE A 99 2.25 8.01 2.97
C PHE A 99 3.56 7.97 3.78
N GLU A 100 4.37 9.02 3.70
CA GLU A 100 5.69 9.11 4.34
C GLU A 100 5.69 8.76 5.85
N PRO A 101 4.77 9.26 6.69
CA PRO A 101 4.77 8.95 8.12
C PRO A 101 4.54 7.45 8.42
N PHE A 102 3.95 6.72 7.49
CA PHE A 102 3.65 5.30 7.64
C PHE A 102 4.77 4.38 7.14
N GLN A 103 5.78 4.91 6.45
CA GLN A 103 6.88 4.11 5.91
C GLN A 103 7.64 3.33 6.99
N PRO A 104 7.95 3.89 8.19
CA PRO A 104 8.59 3.13 9.26
C PRO A 104 7.76 1.94 9.74
N LEU A 105 6.43 2.08 9.79
CA LEU A 105 5.51 1.00 10.16
C LEU A 105 5.54 -0.13 9.13
N VAL A 106 5.56 0.20 7.83
CA VAL A 106 5.70 -0.80 6.76
C VAL A 106 7.08 -1.47 6.81
N MET A 107 8.15 -0.70 7.06
CA MET A 107 9.50 -1.25 7.25
C MET A 107 9.57 -2.23 8.43
N ALA A 108 8.82 -2.00 9.51
CA ALA A 108 8.76 -2.93 10.65
C ALA A 108 8.22 -4.31 10.25
N VAL A 109 7.35 -4.39 9.24
CA VAL A 109 6.85 -5.67 8.70
C VAL A 109 7.97 -6.50 8.06
N PHE A 110 9.00 -5.86 7.50
CA PHE A 110 10.17 -6.53 6.92
C PHE A 110 11.24 -6.93 7.94
N ALA A 111 11.18 -6.43 9.19
CA ALA A 111 12.20 -6.70 10.19
C ALA A 111 12.26 -8.18 10.60
N TRP A 112 11.15 -8.92 10.44
CA TRP A 112 11.05 -10.34 10.74
C TRP A 112 10.27 -11.13 9.67
N PRO A 113 10.58 -12.43 9.48
CA PRO A 113 11.72 -13.12 10.07
C PRO A 113 13.06 -12.72 9.46
N LYS A 114 14.15 -12.95 10.20
CA LYS A 114 15.54 -12.68 9.78
C LYS A 114 15.98 -13.54 8.58
N GLU A 115 15.43 -14.74 8.46
CA GLU A 115 15.73 -15.70 7.39
C GLU A 115 14.45 -15.98 6.56
N PRO A 116 13.98 -15.02 5.74
CA PRO A 116 12.77 -15.21 4.92
C PRO A 116 12.81 -16.46 4.03
N TRP A 117 13.99 -16.84 3.54
CA TRP A 117 14.17 -17.99 2.64
C TRP A 117 13.79 -19.34 3.27
N ARG A 118 13.68 -19.42 4.61
CA ARG A 118 13.20 -20.62 5.30
C ARG A 118 11.67 -20.73 5.36
N GLN A 119 10.94 -19.65 5.05
CA GLN A 119 9.49 -19.67 5.08
C GLN A 119 8.91 -20.45 3.88
N PRO A 120 7.68 -20.97 4.00
CA PRO A 120 6.95 -21.52 2.87
C PRO A 120 6.87 -20.54 1.71
N GLU A 121 6.89 -21.05 0.48
CA GLU A 121 6.93 -20.21 -0.73
C GLU A 121 5.79 -19.18 -0.80
N ARG A 122 4.58 -19.54 -0.35
CA ARG A 122 3.45 -18.59 -0.28
C ARG A 122 3.76 -17.36 0.57
N THR A 123 4.38 -17.57 1.73
CA THR A 123 4.75 -16.49 2.66
C THR A 123 5.84 -15.62 2.04
N ARG A 124 6.86 -16.25 1.45
CA ARG A 124 7.93 -15.58 0.72
C ARG A 124 7.38 -14.71 -0.41
N LYS A 125 6.50 -15.25 -1.25
CA LYS A 125 5.82 -14.52 -2.31
C LYS A 125 5.08 -13.28 -1.79
N SER A 126 4.29 -13.45 -0.73
CA SER A 126 3.53 -12.34 -0.14
C SER A 126 4.44 -11.21 0.36
N ARG A 127 5.61 -11.57 0.91
CA ARG A 127 6.63 -10.61 1.35
C ARG A 127 7.31 -9.90 0.17
N VAL A 128 7.62 -10.60 -0.92
CA VAL A 128 8.17 -9.99 -2.15
C VAL A 128 7.14 -9.05 -2.80
N ASP A 129 5.88 -9.47 -2.86
CA ASP A 129 4.77 -8.65 -3.36
C ASP A 129 4.63 -7.34 -2.57
N LEU A 130 4.80 -7.38 -1.25
CA LEU A 130 4.84 -6.18 -0.41
C LEU A 130 6.04 -5.30 -0.76
N ALA A 131 7.23 -5.89 -0.96
CA ALA A 131 8.44 -5.13 -1.30
C ALA A 131 8.26 -4.39 -2.62
N LEU A 132 7.72 -5.07 -3.64
CA LEU A 132 7.39 -4.48 -4.93
C LEU A 132 6.38 -3.34 -4.82
N ALA A 133 5.29 -3.54 -4.08
CA ALA A 133 4.31 -2.48 -3.85
C ALA A 133 4.94 -1.26 -3.16
N PHE A 134 5.84 -1.51 -2.20
CA PHE A 134 6.46 -0.45 -1.42
C PHE A 134 7.44 0.40 -2.23
N VAL A 135 8.30 -0.22 -3.04
CA VAL A 135 9.19 0.52 -3.95
C VAL A 135 8.39 1.26 -5.02
N GLN A 136 7.33 0.67 -5.57
CA GLN A 136 6.48 1.33 -6.57
C GLN A 136 5.78 2.56 -6.00
N ARG A 137 5.36 2.51 -4.72
CA ARG A 137 4.76 3.66 -4.05
C ARG A 137 5.75 4.82 -3.90
N GLY A 138 7.04 4.52 -3.78
CA GLY A 138 8.10 5.47 -3.50
C GLY A 138 8.45 5.51 -2.01
N MET A 139 9.73 5.40 -1.71
CA MET A 139 10.27 5.25 -0.35
C MET A 139 11.31 6.32 -0.06
N GLN A 140 11.39 6.77 1.19
CA GLN A 140 12.43 7.70 1.64
C GLN A 140 13.80 7.02 1.83
N ALA A 141 13.80 5.73 2.18
CA ALA A 141 15.01 4.98 2.49
C ALA A 141 15.13 3.68 1.67
N PRO A 142 15.26 3.76 0.33
CA PRO A 142 15.38 2.58 -0.52
C PRO A 142 16.61 1.72 -0.20
N ALA A 143 17.71 2.34 0.27
CA ALA A 143 18.91 1.62 0.73
C ALA A 143 18.61 0.63 1.87
N THR A 144 17.72 0.97 2.80
CA THR A 144 17.38 0.10 3.93
C THR A 144 16.62 -1.13 3.46
N LEU A 145 15.68 -0.98 2.52
CA LEU A 145 14.99 -2.14 1.95
C LEU A 145 15.94 -2.98 1.10
N ALA A 146 16.81 -2.37 0.30
CA ALA A 146 17.83 -3.09 -0.45
C ALA A 146 18.72 -3.94 0.47
N ALA A 147 19.17 -3.39 1.60
CA ALA A 147 19.97 -4.13 2.58
C ALA A 147 19.23 -5.34 3.20
N ILE A 148 17.89 -5.33 3.24
CA ILE A 148 17.08 -6.48 3.67
C ILE A 148 16.95 -7.52 2.55
N LEU A 149 16.79 -7.06 1.31
CA LEU A 149 16.56 -7.92 0.15
C LEU A 149 17.83 -8.56 -0.40
N ASP A 150 18.98 -7.89 -0.33
CA ASP A 150 20.24 -8.36 -0.92
C ASP A 150 20.70 -9.71 -0.35
N PRO A 151 20.73 -9.94 0.99
CA PRO A 151 21.04 -11.27 1.53
C PRO A 151 20.01 -12.33 1.12
N TRP A 152 18.73 -11.94 1.03
CA TRP A 152 17.68 -12.88 0.62
C TRP A 152 17.84 -13.27 -0.86
N LEU A 153 18.23 -12.35 -1.74
CA LEU A 153 18.46 -12.65 -3.16
C LEU A 153 19.52 -13.74 -3.37
N VAL A 154 20.51 -13.83 -2.48
CA VAL A 154 21.57 -14.85 -2.50
C VAL A 154 21.02 -16.21 -2.07
N GLU A 155 20.20 -16.25 -1.03
CA GLU A 155 19.68 -17.49 -0.41
C GLU A 155 18.42 -18.04 -1.11
N GLU A 156 17.70 -17.19 -1.83
CA GLU A 156 16.45 -17.55 -2.49
C GLU A 156 16.69 -18.58 -3.61
N ARG A 157 15.94 -19.68 -3.59
CA ARG A 157 16.09 -20.80 -4.53
C ARG A 157 15.03 -20.82 -5.64
N SER A 158 13.87 -20.22 -5.40
CA SER A 158 12.79 -20.13 -6.37
C SER A 158 13.13 -19.07 -7.40
N ARG A 159 13.42 -19.49 -8.63
CA ARG A 159 13.73 -18.60 -9.75
C ARG A 159 12.73 -17.44 -9.91
N PRO A 160 11.40 -17.64 -9.95
CA PRO A 160 10.47 -16.52 -10.09
C PRO A 160 10.56 -15.52 -8.92
N LEU A 161 10.73 -16.00 -7.68
CA LEU A 161 10.90 -15.10 -6.54
C LEU A 161 12.22 -14.32 -6.61
N ARG A 162 13.31 -14.94 -7.06
CA ARG A 162 14.58 -14.24 -7.27
C ARG A 162 14.43 -13.09 -8.27
N GLU A 163 13.74 -13.33 -9.39
CA GLU A 163 13.51 -12.33 -10.42
C GLU A 163 12.70 -11.14 -9.88
N ASP A 164 11.68 -11.40 -9.05
CA ASP A 164 10.89 -10.35 -8.42
C ASP A 164 11.65 -9.61 -7.30
N ILE A 165 12.46 -10.31 -6.49
CA ILE A 165 13.37 -9.67 -5.51
C ILE A 165 14.38 -8.79 -6.23
N GLN A 166 14.98 -9.28 -7.31
CA GLN A 166 15.92 -8.52 -8.12
C GLN A 166 15.26 -7.27 -8.70
N ARG A 167 14.01 -7.36 -9.17
CA ARG A 167 13.23 -6.21 -9.63
C ARG A 167 13.00 -5.20 -8.52
N ALA A 168 12.68 -5.65 -7.30
CA ALA A 168 12.56 -4.78 -6.14
C ALA A 168 13.88 -4.08 -5.78
N CYS A 169 15.01 -4.82 -5.74
CA CYS A 169 16.34 -4.23 -5.52
C CYS A 169 16.73 -3.22 -6.60
N GLN A 170 16.40 -3.49 -7.88
CA GLN A 170 16.64 -2.56 -8.98
C GLN A 170 15.80 -1.29 -8.83
N ALA A 171 14.52 -1.41 -8.43
CA ALA A 171 13.68 -0.25 -8.14
C ALA A 171 14.28 0.59 -7.00
N CYS A 172 14.74 -0.03 -5.91
CA CYS A 172 15.43 0.69 -4.84
C CYS A 172 16.64 1.48 -5.36
N LYS A 173 17.42 0.92 -6.30
CA LYS A 173 18.59 1.59 -6.86
C LYS A 173 18.27 2.75 -7.80
N ARG A 174 17.06 2.80 -8.35
CA ARG A 174 16.60 3.91 -9.20
C ARG A 174 16.13 5.11 -8.39
N ASP A 175 15.73 4.87 -7.15
CA ASP A 175 15.28 5.90 -6.20
C ASP A 175 16.41 6.41 -5.29
N LEU A 176 17.66 5.93 -5.47
CA LEU A 176 18.87 6.45 -4.83
C LEU A 176 19.51 7.55 -5.67
#